data_AF-A0A2J8LCJ3-F1
#
_entry.id   AF-A0A2J8LCJ3-F1
#
_cell.length_a   1.000
_cell.length_b   1.000
_cell.length_c   1.000
_cell.angle_alpha   90.00
_cell.angle_beta   90.00
_cell.angle_gamma   90.00
#
_symmetry.space_group_name_H-M   'P 1'
#
loop_
_entity.id
_entity.type
_entity.pdbx_description
1 polymer ?
#
loop_
_entity_poly.entity_id
_entity_poly.type
_entity_poly.pdbx_seq_one_letter_code
_entity_poly.pdbx_strand_id
1 'polypeptide(L)'
;TVSEAESEVELLVSPGARSEHGRYLQDPIVSVDLSEWLRIIEFLLQGLKVYGSVYHINHGNPFNMEVLVDSWPEYQMVIIRPQKQEMTDDMDSYTNVYRMFSKEPQKSEEVLKNCEIVNWKQRLQIQGFQESLGEGIRVATFSKSVKVEHSRALLLVTEDILKLNASSKSKLG
;
A
#
# COMPACT_ATOMS: atom_id res chain seq x y z
N THR A 1 28.22 46.24 -27.77
CA THR A 1 27.90 46.00 -26.35
C THR A 1 26.40 46.04 -26.23
N VAL A 2 25.81 44.88 -25.93
CA VAL A 2 24.37 44.68 -25.74
C VAL A 2 23.97 45.39 -24.45
N SER A 3 22.99 46.30 -24.49
CA SER A 3 22.34 46.78 -23.26
C SER A 3 21.02 46.05 -23.11
N GLU A 4 20.91 45.30 -22.03
CA GLU A 4 19.72 44.58 -21.58
C GLU A 4 18.49 45.49 -21.55
N ALA A 5 17.41 45.01 -22.15
CA ALA A 5 16.08 45.51 -21.86
C ALA A 5 15.65 44.89 -20.52
N GLU A 6 15.63 45.68 -19.45
CA GLU A 6 14.95 45.31 -18.21
C GLU A 6 13.46 45.24 -18.49
N SER A 7 12.93 44.01 -18.55
CA SER A 7 11.49 43.77 -18.63
C SER A 7 10.93 43.70 -17.22
N GLU A 8 10.34 44.79 -16.73
CA GLU A 8 9.46 44.77 -15.55
C GLU A 8 8.21 43.93 -15.88
N VAL A 9 8.01 42.82 -15.17
CA VAL A 9 6.78 42.02 -15.25
C VAL A 9 5.86 42.45 -14.12
N GLU A 10 4.90 43.30 -14.44
CA GLU A 10 3.82 43.71 -13.55
C GLU A 10 2.79 42.55 -13.45
N LEU A 11 2.76 41.85 -12.31
CA LEU A 11 1.78 40.80 -12.03
C LEU A 11 0.42 41.44 -11.71
N LEU A 12 -0.41 41.62 -12.72
CA LEU A 12 -1.83 41.95 -12.54
C LEU A 12 -2.58 40.74 -11.96
N VAL A 13 -2.65 40.66 -10.63
CA VAL A 13 -3.57 39.75 -9.93
C VAL A 13 -4.99 40.23 -10.17
N SER A 14 -5.71 39.54 -11.05
CA SER A 14 -7.13 39.79 -11.28
C SER A 14 -7.92 39.42 -10.02
N PRO A 15 -8.79 40.29 -9.48
CA PRO A 15 -9.68 39.92 -8.39
C PRO A 15 -10.63 38.84 -8.90
N GLY A 16 -10.59 37.67 -8.26
CA GLY A 16 -11.47 36.54 -8.60
C GLY A 16 -12.92 36.99 -8.72
N ALA A 17 -13.56 36.58 -9.82
CA ALA A 17 -14.97 36.83 -10.07
C ALA A 17 -15.82 36.31 -8.91
N ARG A 18 -16.55 37.22 -8.25
CA ARG A 18 -17.63 36.89 -7.33
C ARG A 18 -18.70 36.12 -8.08
N SER A 19 -18.88 34.85 -7.75
CA SER A 19 -20.09 34.09 -8.08
C SER A 19 -21.05 34.16 -6.90
N GLU A 20 -22.28 34.60 -7.15
CA GLU A 20 -23.33 34.90 -6.16
C GLU A 20 -24.04 33.66 -5.60
N HIS A 21 -23.41 32.49 -5.63
CA HIS A 21 -23.93 31.26 -5.04
C HIS A 21 -23.02 30.81 -3.90
N GLY A 22 -23.06 31.59 -2.81
CA GLY A 22 -22.54 31.19 -1.51
C GLY A 22 -23.38 30.06 -0.91
N ARG A 23 -22.72 29.22 -0.09
CA ARG A 23 -23.14 27.95 0.53
C ARG A 23 -22.76 26.77 -0.38
N TYR A 24 -21.72 25.99 -0.12
CA TYR A 24 -21.24 25.41 1.14
C TYR A 24 -19.75 25.13 1.04
N LEU A 25 -18.92 25.68 1.93
CA LEU A 25 -17.62 25.08 2.35
C LEU A 25 -17.22 25.68 3.72
N GLN A 26 -18.16 25.72 4.67
CA GLN A 26 -17.86 26.03 6.08
C GLN A 26 -18.57 25.04 7.02
N ASP A 27 -18.67 23.78 6.62
CA ASP A 27 -18.95 22.73 7.60
C ASP A 27 -17.65 22.44 8.36
N PRO A 28 -17.63 22.43 9.72
CA PRO A 28 -16.41 22.21 10.51
C PRO A 28 -15.88 20.77 10.48
N ILE A 29 -16.36 19.93 9.56
CA ILE A 29 -15.94 18.53 9.46
C ILE A 29 -14.68 18.48 8.58
N VAL A 30 -13.59 18.82 9.25
CA VAL A 30 -12.18 18.52 8.93
C VAL A 30 -11.68 19.12 7.62
N SER A 31 -11.13 20.34 7.73
CA SER A 31 -10.07 20.81 6.84
C SER A 31 -8.81 19.94 7.05
N VAL A 32 -8.85 18.68 6.62
CA VAL A 32 -7.63 17.88 6.47
C VAL A 32 -6.80 18.60 5.40
N ASP A 33 -5.57 18.95 5.77
CA ASP A 33 -4.62 19.57 4.85
C ASP A 33 -4.44 18.67 3.61
N LEU A 34 -4.25 19.25 2.42
CA LEU A 34 -4.04 18.48 1.19
C LEU A 34 -2.86 17.51 1.33
N SER A 35 -1.83 17.89 2.09
CA SER A 35 -0.69 17.02 2.37
C SER A 35 -1.08 15.81 3.22
N GLU A 36 -1.97 15.98 4.20
CA GLU A 36 -2.45 14.91 5.06
C GLU A 36 -3.40 13.99 4.29
N TRP A 37 -4.25 14.53 3.43
CA TRP A 37 -5.07 13.75 2.50
C TRP A 37 -4.24 12.88 1.56
N LEU A 38 -3.21 13.45 0.94
CA LEU A 38 -2.30 12.71 0.06
C LEU A 38 -1.63 11.56 0.81
N ARG A 39 -1.15 11.80 2.03
CA ARG A 39 -0.56 10.76 2.89
C ARG A 39 -1.53 9.62 3.19
N ILE A 40 -2.80 9.93 3.47
CA ILE A 40 -3.84 8.91 3.72
C ILE A 40 -4.06 8.08 2.45
N ILE A 41 -4.19 8.72 1.29
CA ILE A 41 -4.41 8.02 0.01
C ILE A 41 -3.21 7.10 -0.30
N GLU A 42 -1.99 7.60 -0.18
CA GLU A 42 -0.77 6.81 -0.37
C GLU A 42 -0.71 5.60 0.56
N PHE A 43 -1.06 5.79 1.84
CA PHE A 43 -1.09 4.70 2.82
C PHE A 43 -2.12 3.62 2.47
N LEU A 44 -3.32 4.02 2.05
CA LEU A 44 -4.36 3.08 1.62
C LEU A 44 -3.94 2.32 0.34
N LEU A 45 -3.34 3.01 -0.62
CA LEU A 45 -2.80 2.39 -1.83
C LEU A 45 -1.69 1.39 -1.50
N GLN A 46 -0.81 1.71 -0.55
CA GLN A 46 0.24 0.81 -0.08
C GLN A 46 -0.33 -0.50 0.52
N GLY A 47 -1.47 -0.41 1.22
CA GLY A 47 -2.15 -1.56 1.82
C GLY A 47 -3.01 -2.39 0.86
N LEU A 48 -3.23 -1.91 -0.38
CA LEU A 48 -4.20 -2.49 -1.29
C LEU A 48 -3.97 -3.98 -1.60
N LYS A 49 -2.70 -4.42 -1.72
CA LYS A 49 -2.36 -5.82 -1.97
C LYS A 49 -2.78 -6.74 -0.83
N VAL A 50 -2.57 -6.29 0.41
CA VAL A 50 -2.94 -7.02 1.62
C VAL A 50 -4.46 -6.98 1.79
N TYR A 51 -5.08 -5.80 1.67
CA TYR A 51 -6.54 -5.66 1.74
C TYR A 51 -7.25 -6.57 0.74
N GLY A 52 -6.84 -6.55 -0.52
CA GLY A 52 -7.41 -7.41 -1.55
C GLY A 52 -7.26 -8.90 -1.21
N SER A 53 -6.18 -9.30 -0.56
CA SER A 53 -5.98 -10.69 -0.14
C SER A 53 -6.85 -11.08 1.05
N VAL A 54 -6.99 -10.21 2.06
CA VAL A 54 -7.94 -10.41 3.17
C VAL A 54 -9.37 -10.53 2.64
N TYR A 55 -9.72 -9.70 1.65
CA TYR A 55 -11.01 -9.80 0.97
C TYR A 55 -11.21 -11.21 0.39
N HIS A 56 -10.28 -11.73 -0.41
CA HIS A 56 -10.43 -13.08 -0.98
C HIS A 56 -10.45 -14.19 0.09
N ILE A 57 -9.69 -14.04 1.19
CA ILE A 57 -9.72 -14.98 2.31
C ILE A 57 -11.12 -15.01 2.95
N ASN A 58 -11.72 -13.85 3.18
CA ASN A 58 -13.08 -13.74 3.73
C ASN A 58 -14.17 -14.21 2.75
N HIS A 59 -13.84 -14.40 1.47
CA HIS A 59 -14.75 -14.86 0.41
C HIS A 59 -14.41 -16.28 -0.07
N GLY A 60 -14.21 -17.19 0.88
CA GLY A 60 -14.03 -18.62 0.61
C GLY A 60 -12.58 -19.08 0.50
N ASN A 61 -11.60 -18.17 0.56
CA ASN A 61 -10.18 -18.48 0.62
C ASN A 61 -9.72 -19.55 -0.40
N PRO A 62 -9.93 -19.34 -1.71
CA PRO A 62 -9.68 -20.36 -2.73
C PRO A 62 -8.21 -20.80 -2.84
N PHE A 63 -7.29 -20.06 -2.22
CA PHE A 63 -5.84 -20.32 -2.25
C PHE A 63 -5.29 -20.77 -0.88
N ASN A 64 -6.14 -21.13 0.08
CA ASN A 64 -5.74 -21.64 1.40
C ASN A 64 -4.69 -20.74 2.09
N MET A 65 -4.92 -19.43 2.08
CA MET A 65 -4.03 -18.44 2.69
C MET A 65 -4.39 -18.22 4.16
N GLU A 66 -3.43 -17.72 4.94
CA GLU A 66 -3.62 -17.28 6.32
C GLU A 66 -3.14 -15.84 6.52
N VAL A 67 -3.74 -15.15 7.48
CA VAL A 67 -3.38 -13.79 7.89
C VAL A 67 -2.63 -13.88 9.22
N LEU A 68 -1.44 -13.29 9.26
CA LEU A 68 -0.58 -13.22 10.44
C LEU A 68 -0.30 -11.76 10.77
N VAL A 69 -0.35 -11.45 12.06
CA VAL A 69 -0.02 -10.12 12.60
C VAL A 69 0.97 -10.27 13.75
N ASP A 70 1.79 -9.25 13.96
CA ASP A 70 2.78 -9.19 15.05
C ASP A 70 2.12 -9.06 16.43
N SER A 71 1.00 -8.37 16.51
CA SER A 71 0.21 -8.18 17.73
C SER A 71 -1.26 -7.98 17.38
N TRP A 72 -2.16 -8.16 18.35
CA TRP A 72 -3.58 -7.88 18.17
C TRP A 72 -4.17 -7.31 19.46
N PRO A 73 -5.00 -6.25 19.39
CA PRO A 73 -5.45 -5.54 18.17
C PRO A 73 -4.48 -4.49 17.60
N GLU A 74 -3.42 -4.11 18.31
CA GLU A 74 -2.50 -3.02 17.96
C GLU A 74 -1.39 -3.41 16.95
N TYR A 75 -1.71 -4.27 15.98
CA TYR A 75 -0.75 -4.75 14.98
C TYR A 75 0.04 -3.62 14.30
N GLN A 76 1.33 -3.85 14.07
CA GLN A 76 2.18 -3.00 13.22
C GLN A 76 2.35 -3.59 11.82
N MET A 77 2.36 -4.91 11.69
CA MET A 77 2.58 -5.59 10.41
C MET A 77 1.50 -6.63 10.15
N VAL A 78 1.07 -6.70 8.90
CA VAL A 78 0.22 -7.77 8.38
C VAL A 78 1.00 -8.56 7.35
N ILE A 79 1.04 -9.87 7.52
CA ILE A 79 1.66 -10.81 6.61
C ILE A 79 0.60 -11.82 6.18
N ILE A 80 0.45 -12.01 4.88
CA ILE A 80 -0.43 -13.02 4.30
C ILE A 80 0.44 -14.02 3.56
N ARG A 81 0.29 -15.30 3.88
CA ARG A 81 1.05 -16.40 3.26
C ARG A 81 0.16 -17.64 3.07
N PRO A 82 0.54 -18.63 2.26
CA PRO A 82 -0.16 -19.90 2.24
C PRO A 82 -0.12 -20.53 3.62
N GLN A 83 -1.15 -21.29 3.97
CA GLN A 83 -1.11 -22.12 5.19
C GLN A 83 0.09 -23.07 5.11
N LYS A 84 0.72 -23.36 6.26
CA LYS A 84 1.95 -24.18 6.31
C LYS A 84 1.82 -25.52 5.58
N GLN A 85 0.63 -26.13 5.58
CA GLN A 85 0.36 -27.41 4.90
C GLN A 85 0.40 -27.33 3.36
N GLU A 86 0.20 -26.15 2.79
CA GLU A 86 0.21 -25.90 1.35
C GLU A 86 1.64 -25.59 0.84
N MET A 87 2.55 -25.26 1.75
CA MET A 87 3.95 -24.90 1.46
C MET A 87 4.83 -26.14 1.37
N THR A 88 4.50 -27.07 0.47
CA THR A 88 5.17 -28.38 0.38
C THR A 88 6.36 -28.41 -0.58
N ASP A 89 6.42 -27.49 -1.55
CA ASP A 89 7.52 -27.40 -2.52
C ASP A 89 8.41 -26.20 -2.19
N ASP A 90 9.60 -26.47 -1.66
CA ASP A 90 10.59 -25.44 -1.31
C ASP A 90 11.15 -24.68 -2.52
N MET A 91 10.94 -25.17 -3.75
CA MET A 91 11.49 -24.57 -4.96
C MET A 91 10.48 -23.73 -5.75
N ASP A 92 9.20 -23.85 -5.43
CA ASP A 92 8.12 -23.15 -6.13
C ASP A 92 7.87 -21.75 -5.56
N SER A 93 8.53 -20.74 -6.13
CA SER A 93 8.30 -19.35 -5.74
C SER A 93 6.93 -18.81 -6.15
N TYR A 94 6.19 -19.50 -7.03
CA TYR A 94 4.85 -19.09 -7.47
C TYR A 94 3.79 -19.37 -6.42
N THR A 95 3.87 -20.51 -5.73
CA THR A 95 2.97 -20.84 -4.61
C THR A 95 3.47 -20.25 -3.29
N ASN A 96 4.78 -20.15 -3.09
CA ASN A 96 5.41 -19.56 -1.89
C ASN A 96 5.35 -18.01 -1.87
N VAL A 97 4.14 -17.45 -1.98
CA VAL A 97 3.90 -16.01 -2.06
C VAL A 97 3.50 -15.43 -0.71
N TYR A 98 4.27 -14.46 -0.25
CA TYR A 98 4.00 -13.63 0.90
C TYR A 98 3.50 -12.26 0.45
N ARG A 99 2.49 -11.71 1.12
CA ARG A 99 2.01 -10.34 0.91
C ARG A 99 2.12 -9.59 2.21
N MET A 100 2.82 -8.46 2.20
CA MET A 100 3.19 -7.77 3.44
C MET A 100 2.77 -6.30 3.39
N PHE A 101 2.39 -5.80 4.57
CA PHE A 101 2.11 -4.39 4.82
C PHE A 101 2.53 -4.06 6.25
N SER A 102 3.17 -2.91 6.45
CA SER A 102 3.55 -2.39 7.76
C SER A 102 3.07 -0.96 7.93
N LYS A 103 2.50 -0.65 9.09
CA LYS A 103 2.23 0.72 9.54
C LYS A 103 3.55 1.48 9.79
N GLU A 104 4.58 0.76 10.22
CA GLU A 104 5.91 1.29 10.49
C GLU A 104 6.99 0.45 9.77
N PRO A 105 7.22 0.66 8.46
CA PRO A 105 8.17 -0.14 7.67
C PRO A 105 9.60 -0.12 8.22
N GLN A 106 10.01 0.95 8.91
CA GLN A 106 11.34 1.07 9.51
C GLN A 106 11.57 0.09 10.68
N LYS A 107 10.50 -0.36 11.35
CA LYS A 107 10.55 -1.35 12.44
C LYS A 107 10.28 -2.78 11.96
N SER A 108 10.13 -2.97 10.64
CA SER A 108 9.78 -4.27 10.04
C SER A 108 10.84 -5.35 10.28
N GLU A 109 12.10 -4.95 10.41
CA GLU A 109 13.22 -5.86 10.60
C GLU A 109 13.06 -6.73 11.85
N GLU A 110 12.65 -6.16 12.99
CA GLU A 110 12.47 -6.90 14.24
C GLU A 110 11.40 -7.99 14.09
N VAL A 111 10.26 -7.62 13.48
CA VAL A 111 9.17 -8.55 13.18
C VAL A 111 9.64 -9.65 12.23
N LEU A 112 10.37 -9.31 11.17
CA LEU A 112 10.86 -10.28 10.17
C LEU A 112 11.99 -11.19 10.70
N LYS A 113 12.83 -10.69 11.62
CA LYS A 113 13.89 -11.45 12.28
C LYS A 113 13.35 -12.47 13.27
N ASN A 114 12.32 -12.11 14.02
CA ASN A 114 11.75 -12.91 15.11
C ASN A 114 10.96 -14.15 14.64
N CYS A 115 11.01 -14.51 13.36
CA CYS A 115 9.90 -15.20 12.76
C CYS A 115 10.25 -16.54 12.10
N GLU A 116 9.70 -17.58 12.71
CA GLU A 116 9.14 -18.75 12.00
C GLU A 116 7.95 -18.38 11.07
N ILE A 117 7.58 -17.09 10.97
CA ILE A 117 6.56 -16.59 10.04
C ILE A 117 7.04 -16.62 8.59
N VAL A 118 8.29 -16.29 8.30
CA VAL A 118 8.80 -16.40 6.92
C VAL A 118 9.71 -17.61 6.86
N ASN A 119 9.33 -18.60 6.04
CA ASN A 119 10.19 -19.73 5.78
C ASN A 119 11.33 -19.30 4.84
N TRP A 120 12.44 -18.81 5.38
CA TRP A 120 13.58 -18.37 4.58
C TRP A 120 14.37 -19.51 3.91
N LYS A 121 14.02 -20.78 4.19
CA LYS A 121 14.70 -21.96 3.62
C LYS A 121 14.18 -22.32 2.22
N GLN A 122 13.00 -21.82 1.85
CA GLN A 122 12.40 -22.02 0.53
C GLN A 122 12.63 -20.82 -0.40
N ARG A 123 12.48 -21.04 -1.70
CA ARG A 123 12.30 -20.00 -2.69
C ARG A 123 10.90 -19.39 -2.51
N LEU A 124 10.86 -18.09 -2.28
CA LEU A 124 9.62 -17.37 -2.01
C LEU A 124 9.58 -16.03 -2.75
N GLN A 125 8.36 -15.49 -2.89
CA GLN A 125 8.15 -14.15 -3.41
C GLN A 125 7.47 -13.30 -2.34
N ILE A 126 8.04 -12.14 -2.02
CA ILE A 126 7.38 -11.13 -1.19
C ILE A 126 6.78 -10.06 -2.11
N GLN A 127 5.48 -9.81 -1.97
CA GLN A 127 4.74 -8.84 -2.76
C GLN A 127 4.17 -7.75 -1.84
N GLY A 128 4.31 -6.50 -2.26
CA GLY A 128 3.78 -5.35 -1.54
C GLY A 128 3.98 -4.08 -2.35
N PHE A 129 3.43 -2.97 -1.86
CA PHE A 129 3.54 -1.66 -2.50
C PHE A 129 4.39 -0.67 -1.67
N GLN A 130 4.98 -1.13 -0.56
CA GLN A 130 5.85 -0.33 0.30
C GLN A 130 7.32 -0.56 -0.06
N GLU A 131 7.91 0.37 -0.80
CA GLU A 131 9.34 0.33 -1.13
C GLU A 131 10.21 0.37 0.14
N SER A 132 9.77 1.11 1.16
CA SER A 132 10.43 1.21 2.46
C SER A 132 10.51 -0.11 3.24
N LEU A 133 9.70 -1.11 2.91
CA LEU A 133 9.80 -2.45 3.49
C LEU A 133 11.02 -3.22 2.96
N GLY A 134 11.53 -2.83 1.79
CA GLY A 134 12.65 -3.49 1.13
C GLY A 134 13.92 -3.52 1.97
N GLU A 135 14.22 -2.44 2.70
CA GLU A 135 15.40 -2.40 3.58
C GLU A 135 15.27 -3.37 4.75
N GLY A 136 14.13 -3.38 5.44
CA GLY A 136 13.88 -4.33 6.54
C GLY A 136 13.96 -5.79 6.10
N ILE A 137 13.52 -6.10 4.87
CA ILE A 137 13.66 -7.45 4.27
C ILE A 137 15.13 -7.77 3.99
N ARG A 138 15.91 -6.84 3.43
CA ARG A 138 17.35 -7.05 3.18
C ARG A 138 18.10 -7.32 4.48
N VAL A 139 17.83 -6.54 5.53
CA VAL A 139 18.51 -6.74 6.81
C VAL A 139 18.09 -8.06 7.46
N ALA A 140 16.81 -8.43 7.41
CA ALA A 140 16.34 -9.72 7.94
C ALA A 140 16.96 -10.93 7.21
N THR A 141 17.20 -10.82 5.90
CA THR A 141 17.78 -11.89 5.07
C THR A 141 19.32 -11.94 5.13
N PHE A 142 19.99 -10.84 5.45
CA PHE A 142 21.46 -10.76 5.53
C PHE A 142 22.04 -11.82 6.47
N SER A 143 21.43 -11.98 7.65
CA SER A 143 21.83 -12.99 8.64
C SER A 143 21.57 -14.45 8.23
N LYS A 144 20.83 -14.66 7.13
CA LYS A 144 20.35 -15.98 6.67
C LYS A 144 21.01 -16.45 5.36
N SER A 145 21.96 -15.68 4.82
CA SER A 145 22.66 -15.98 3.56
C SER A 145 21.73 -16.22 2.36
N VAL A 146 20.55 -15.58 2.35
CA VAL A 146 19.57 -15.68 1.26
C VAL A 146 19.89 -14.64 0.19
N LYS A 147 19.89 -15.05 -1.07
CA LYS A 147 19.99 -14.13 -2.20
C LYS A 147 18.65 -13.42 -2.40
N VAL A 148 18.64 -12.09 -2.35
CA VAL A 148 17.43 -11.27 -2.58
C VAL A 148 17.53 -10.55 -3.91
N GLU A 149 16.55 -10.77 -4.78
CA GLU A 149 16.37 -10.01 -6.02
C GLU A 149 15.19 -9.06 -5.84
N HIS A 150 15.39 -7.80 -6.21
CA HIS A 150 14.35 -6.76 -6.08
C HIS A 150 13.83 -6.38 -7.46
N SER A 151 12.52 -6.48 -7.64
CA SER A 151 11.83 -6.08 -8.88
C SER A 151 10.75 -5.06 -8.57
N ARG A 152 10.65 -4.02 -9.40
CA ARG A 152 9.58 -3.01 -9.32
C ARG A 152 8.53 -3.32 -10.37
N ALA A 153 7.27 -3.26 -9.96
CA ALA A 153 6.12 -3.36 -10.84
C ALA A 153 5.22 -2.15 -10.61
N LEU A 154 4.58 -1.65 -11.67
CA LEU A 154 3.64 -0.54 -11.60
C LEU A 154 2.21 -1.09 -11.58
N LEU A 155 1.45 -0.76 -10.54
CA LEU A 155 0.00 -1.00 -10.53
C LEU A 155 -0.69 0.19 -11.20
N LEU A 156 -1.36 -0.07 -12.32
CA LEU A 156 -2.23 0.90 -12.97
C LEU A 156 -3.67 0.61 -12.57
N VAL A 157 -4.31 1.56 -11.89
CA VAL A 157 -5.73 1.50 -11.54
C VAL A 157 -6.47 2.44 -12.48
N THR A 158 -7.45 1.93 -13.21
CA THR A 158 -8.29 2.76 -14.07
C THR A 158 -9.34 3.49 -13.22
N GLU A 159 -9.70 4.72 -13.60
CA GLU A 159 -10.71 5.52 -12.90
C GLU A 159 -12.05 4.79 -12.77
N ASP A 160 -12.36 3.88 -13.71
CA ASP A 160 -13.61 3.14 -13.72
C ASP A 160 -13.71 2.14 -12.55
N ILE A 161 -12.58 1.67 -12.01
CA ILE A 161 -12.58 0.83 -10.79
C ILE A 161 -13.08 1.64 -9.58
N LEU A 162 -12.80 2.95 -9.53
CA LEU A 162 -13.32 3.82 -8.47
C LEU A 162 -14.82 4.09 -8.60
N LYS A 163 -15.39 3.91 -9.80
CA LYS A 163 -16.82 4.10 -10.11
C LYS A 163 -17.67 2.85 -9.83
N LEU A 164 -17.06 1.68 -9.62
CA LEU A 164 -17.77 0.40 -9.43
C LEU A 164 -18.66 0.35 -8.17
N ASN A 165 -18.47 1.25 -7.21
CA ASN A 165 -19.30 1.32 -5.99
C ASN A 165 -20.64 2.08 -6.17
N ALA A 166 -20.93 2.62 -7.36
CA ALA A 166 -22.19 3.34 -7.60
C ALA A 166 -23.36 2.44 -8.05
N SER A 167 -23.13 1.15 -8.35
CA SER A 167 -24.12 0.29 -9.03
C SER A 167 -24.61 -0.92 -8.23
N SER A 168 -24.44 -0.98 -6.91
CA SER A 168 -25.11 -1.98 -6.06
C SER A 168 -26.33 -1.39 -5.34
N LYS A 169 -27.16 -0.62 -6.05
CA LYS A 169 -28.55 -0.39 -5.63
C LYS A 169 -29.51 -1.24 -6.46
N SER A 170 -30.29 -2.03 -5.74
CA SER A 170 -31.50 -2.74 -6.14
C SER A 170 -31.35 -4.02 -6.98
N LYS A 171 -31.40 -5.16 -6.28
CA LYS A 171 -32.42 -6.21 -6.50
C LYS A 171 -32.55 -7.04 -5.22
N LEU A 172 -33.26 -6.44 -4.25
CA LEU A 172 -34.04 -7.21 -3.30
C LEU A 172 -35.50 -6.90 -3.66
N GLY A 173 -36.13 -7.84 -4.34
CA GLY A 173 -37.51 -7.83 -4.82
C GLY A 173 -37.87 -9.24 -5.19
#